data_AF-A0A1V5P5J6-F1
#
_entry.id   AF-A0A1V5P5J6-F1
#
_cell.length_a   1.000
_cell.length_b   1.000
_cell.length_c   1.000
_cell.angle_alpha   90.00
_cell.angle_beta   90.00
_cell.angle_gamma   90.00
#
_symmetry.space_group_name_H-M   'P 1'
#
loop_
_entity.id
_entity.type
_entity.pdbx_description
1 polymer ?
#
loop_
_entity_poly.entity_id
_entity_poly.type
_entity_poly.pdbx_seq_one_letter_code
_entity_poly.pdbx_strand_id
1 'polypeptide(L)'
;MKLEEFCKALGKIDFFKKLEEIYDNFQKEYLLNIPDTCCGCILCCRPQNYIPSLEMDYLETFLNKYDVKPDIEGFKSYLLNRETPCCPYASKESGCIVYKARPMGCRTFGIFTLDKKRTLSEDCIFYGKEQIVITQTDKHRFKVFADLTVLKIEYCIVKAKDEEEKLEYFIILGEEYTRQGKYVDAISIFKEVLKIRSDDPWIYLNLGCTYLFMNNLDMAKEKLEKGLELGGGEKFPELYLDSLLTLAEEYIGQNRISEVITIVDSSEKIISDDLQILFRSGSIYSLMNNFSMAKEKLEKCLSMGGDKIFPSLYEDLDFIYFNLKKFSKI
;
A
#
# COMPACT_ATOMS: atom_id res chain seq x y z
N MET A 1 9.01 15.54 -15.81
CA MET A 1 10.38 15.98 -15.47
C MET A 1 11.32 14.81 -15.69
N LYS A 2 12.54 15.01 -16.22
CA LYS A 2 13.47 13.87 -16.40
C LYS A 2 13.93 13.34 -15.04
N LEU A 3 14.21 12.03 -14.91
CA LEU A 3 14.69 11.45 -13.63
C LEU A 3 15.96 12.12 -13.12
N GLU A 4 16.87 12.52 -14.02
CA GLU A 4 18.08 13.26 -13.64
C GLU A 4 17.78 14.62 -13.00
N GLU A 5 16.78 15.34 -13.52
CA GLU A 5 16.34 16.63 -12.96
C GLU A 5 15.66 16.42 -11.61
N PHE A 6 14.88 15.35 -11.48
CA PHE A 6 14.27 14.90 -10.23
C PHE A 6 15.35 14.64 -9.16
N CYS A 7 16.37 13.85 -9.49
CA CYS A 7 17.50 13.58 -8.61
C CYS A 7 18.25 14.86 -8.19
N LYS A 8 18.47 15.80 -9.13
CA LYS A 8 19.10 17.09 -8.82
C LYS A 8 18.26 17.93 -7.86
N ALA A 9 16.92 17.85 -7.95
CA ALA A 9 16.03 18.50 -7.00
C ALA A 9 16.10 17.83 -5.62
N LEU A 10 16.05 16.48 -5.57
CA LEU A 10 16.17 15.72 -4.32
C LEU A 10 17.50 15.97 -3.60
N GLY A 11 18.61 16.08 -4.34
CA GLY A 11 19.93 16.35 -3.75
C GLY A 11 20.05 17.70 -3.04
N LYS A 12 19.06 18.59 -3.17
CA LYS A 12 18.99 19.88 -2.46
C LYS A 12 18.09 19.82 -1.23
N ILE A 13 17.39 18.71 -1.00
CA ILE A 13 16.47 18.53 0.11
C ILE A 13 17.26 18.21 1.38
N ASP A 14 17.00 18.97 2.45
CA ASP A 14 17.36 18.57 3.80
C ASP A 14 16.27 17.62 4.35
N PHE A 15 16.53 16.31 4.19
CA PHE A 15 15.57 15.27 4.55
C PHE A 15 15.28 15.22 6.06
N PHE A 16 16.28 15.50 6.90
CA PHE A 16 16.09 15.50 8.35
C PHE A 16 15.25 16.69 8.79
N LYS A 17 15.48 17.88 8.22
CA LYS A 17 14.61 19.03 8.46
C LYS A 17 13.17 18.78 8.00
N LYS A 18 12.99 18.17 6.82
CA LYS A 18 11.65 17.78 6.33
C LYS A 18 10.97 16.76 7.24
N LEU A 19 11.73 15.80 7.77
CA LEU A 19 11.22 14.84 8.73
C LEU A 19 10.80 15.51 10.04
N GLU A 20 11.60 16.44 10.56
CA GLU A 20 11.26 17.27 11.72
C GLU A 20 9.97 18.06 11.50
N GLU A 21 9.80 18.69 10.33
CA GLU A 21 8.55 19.40 9.96
C GLU A 21 7.33 18.46 10.00
N ILE A 22 7.46 17.22 9.50
CA ILE A 22 6.39 16.21 9.55
C ILE A 22 6.08 15.82 11.00
N TYR A 23 7.11 15.61 11.83
CA TYR A 23 6.95 15.27 13.24
C TYR A 23 6.27 16.40 14.02
N ASP A 24 6.64 17.65 13.78
CA ASP A 24 6.04 18.81 14.42
C ASP A 24 4.58 18.99 14.01
N ASN A 25 4.26 18.77 12.73
CA ASN A 25 2.88 18.81 12.26
C ASN A 25 2.04 17.69 12.89
N PHE A 26 2.58 16.47 12.99
CA PHE A 26 1.92 15.37 13.71
C PHE A 26 1.62 15.74 15.17
N GLN A 27 2.60 16.31 15.88
CA GLN A 27 2.43 16.74 17.26
C GLN A 27 1.31 17.78 17.39
N LYS A 28 1.32 18.79 16.52
CA LYS A 28 0.32 19.87 16.51
C LYS A 28 -1.08 19.39 16.14
N GLU A 29 -1.21 18.33 15.37
CA GLU A 29 -2.50 17.81 14.92
C GLU A 29 -3.09 16.81 15.91
N TYR A 30 -2.28 15.89 16.44
CA TYR A 30 -2.77 14.72 17.19
C TYR A 30 -2.43 14.73 18.68
N LEU A 31 -1.53 15.62 19.14
CA LEU A 31 -0.99 15.61 20.50
C LEU A 31 -1.13 16.96 21.22
N LEU A 32 -2.06 17.82 20.76
CA LEU A 32 -2.40 19.07 21.44
C LEU A 32 -2.73 18.80 22.91
N ASN A 33 -2.05 19.50 23.82
CA ASN A 33 -2.20 19.42 25.28
C ASN A 33 -1.70 18.12 25.94
N ILE A 34 -0.83 17.37 25.28
CA ILE A 34 -0.08 16.27 25.89
C ILE A 34 1.35 16.76 26.17
N PRO A 35 1.92 16.53 27.37
CA PRO A 35 3.30 16.90 27.67
C PRO A 35 4.28 16.36 26.63
N ASP A 36 5.40 17.05 26.40
CA ASP A 36 6.47 16.70 25.44
C ASP A 36 7.14 15.33 25.70
N THR A 37 6.65 14.57 26.68
CA THR A 37 7.14 13.24 27.06
C THR A 37 5.98 12.31 27.40
N CYS A 38 6.02 11.08 26.88
CA CYS A 38 5.19 9.98 27.35
C CYS A 38 5.78 9.46 28.67
N CYS A 39 5.25 9.91 29.80
CA CYS A 39 5.72 9.46 31.11
C CYS A 39 5.15 8.07 31.42
N GLY A 40 6.00 7.06 31.63
CA GLY A 40 5.65 5.88 32.42
C GLY A 40 5.27 4.57 31.70
N CYS A 41 4.92 4.55 30.41
CA CYS A 41 4.42 3.32 29.79
C CYS A 41 5.54 2.38 29.31
N ILE A 42 5.63 1.19 29.91
CA ILE A 42 6.59 0.13 29.55
C ILE A 42 6.17 -0.72 28.32
N LEU A 43 4.92 -0.62 27.87
CA LEU A 43 4.32 -1.50 26.85
C LEU A 43 4.37 -0.94 25.41
N CYS A 44 5.17 0.10 25.18
CA CYS A 44 5.02 0.96 24.00
C CYS A 44 5.49 0.33 22.66
N CYS A 45 6.29 -0.74 22.68
CA CYS A 45 6.95 -1.22 21.46
C CYS A 45 6.37 -2.55 20.94
N ARG A 46 5.60 -2.48 19.84
CA ARG A 46 5.45 -3.62 18.91
C ARG A 46 6.20 -3.28 17.60
N PRO A 47 7.04 -4.18 17.08
CA PRO A 47 7.71 -3.93 15.80
C PRO A 47 6.69 -4.15 14.67
N GLN A 48 6.74 -3.30 13.66
CA GLN A 48 6.49 -3.75 12.30
C GLN A 48 7.85 -3.75 11.62
N ASN A 49 8.16 -4.84 10.92
CA ASN A 49 9.42 -5.04 10.23
C ASN A 49 9.74 -3.83 9.35
N TYR A 50 10.88 -3.16 9.57
CA TYR A 50 11.60 -2.53 8.47
C TYR A 50 13.08 -2.24 8.75
N ILE A 51 13.87 -2.42 7.67
CA ILE A 51 15.33 -2.27 7.47
C ILE A 51 15.57 -0.76 7.09
N PRO A 52 16.77 -0.20 6.82
CA PRO A 52 17.07 1.22 7.11
C PRO A 52 16.14 2.18 6.35
N SER A 53 15.57 3.09 7.11
CA SER A 53 14.70 4.15 6.62
C SER A 53 15.25 5.48 7.11
N LEU A 54 14.89 6.56 6.43
CA LEU A 54 15.18 7.96 6.82
C LEU A 54 15.11 8.21 8.34
N GLU A 55 14.14 7.61 9.02
CA GLU A 55 13.93 7.78 10.46
C GLU A 55 15.01 7.09 11.32
N MET A 56 15.57 5.98 10.86
CA MET A 56 16.66 5.28 11.57
C MET A 56 17.97 6.04 11.44
N ASP A 57 18.27 6.57 10.26
CA ASP A 57 19.47 7.40 10.03
C ASP A 57 19.36 8.73 10.80
N TYR A 58 18.15 9.29 10.88
CA TYR A 58 17.88 10.46 11.71
C TYR A 58 18.06 10.15 13.20
N LEU A 59 17.53 9.01 13.67
CA LEU A 59 17.72 8.56 15.04
C LEU A 59 19.20 8.31 15.36
N GLU A 60 19.95 7.63 14.50
CA GLU A 60 21.39 7.42 14.66
C GLU A 60 22.14 8.76 14.78
N THR A 61 21.82 9.72 13.91
CA THR A 61 22.40 11.07 13.97
C THR A 61 22.11 11.75 15.31
N PHE A 62 20.88 11.62 15.80
CA PHE A 62 20.49 12.14 17.11
C PHE A 62 21.24 11.44 18.26
N LEU A 63 21.30 10.11 18.26
CA LEU A 63 21.99 9.33 19.29
C LEU A 63 23.47 9.72 19.36
N ASN A 64 24.13 9.85 18.22
CA ASN A 64 25.54 10.26 18.14
C ASN A 64 25.74 11.70 18.60
N LYS A 65 24.84 12.62 18.22
CA LYS A 65 24.91 14.04 18.62
C LYS A 65 24.79 14.24 20.13
N TYR A 66 24.01 13.41 20.81
CA TYR A 66 23.71 13.54 22.23
C TYR A 66 24.35 12.45 23.11
N ASP A 67 25.24 11.62 22.55
CA ASP A 67 25.91 10.49 23.21
C ASP A 67 24.95 9.56 23.99
N VAL A 68 23.84 9.21 23.35
CA VAL A 68 22.79 8.38 23.95
C VAL A 68 23.07 6.90 23.67
N LYS A 69 23.01 6.07 24.72
CA LYS A 69 23.12 4.60 24.63
C LYS A 69 21.78 3.89 24.93
N PRO A 70 21.54 2.69 24.36
CA PRO A 70 22.36 2.03 23.34
C PRO A 70 22.37 2.80 22.01
N ASP A 71 23.38 2.57 21.18
CA ASP A 71 23.44 3.12 19.83
C ASP A 71 22.41 2.46 18.90
N ILE A 72 22.43 2.85 17.61
CA ILE A 72 21.43 2.40 16.65
C ILE A 72 21.46 0.88 16.46
N GLU A 73 22.62 0.23 16.55
CA GLU A 73 22.74 -1.22 16.41
C GLU A 73 22.15 -1.93 17.63
N GLY A 74 22.39 -1.41 18.83
CA GLY A 74 21.71 -1.90 20.03
C GLY A 74 20.19 -1.71 19.95
N PHE A 75 19.69 -0.61 19.37
CA PHE A 75 18.25 -0.43 19.15
C PHE A 75 17.69 -1.38 18.10
N LYS A 76 18.40 -1.62 16.99
CA LYS A 76 18.03 -2.63 15.98
C LYS A 76 17.99 -4.03 16.59
N SER A 77 18.99 -4.41 17.40
CA SER A 77 18.98 -5.68 18.14
C SER A 77 17.74 -5.79 19.04
N TYR A 78 17.42 -4.73 19.78
CA TYR A 78 16.21 -4.69 20.59
C TYR A 78 14.91 -4.87 19.76
N LEU A 79 14.83 -4.25 18.59
CA LEU A 79 13.68 -4.38 17.70
C LEU A 79 13.46 -5.81 17.22
N LEU A 80 14.56 -6.55 16.96
CA LEU A 80 14.56 -7.93 16.48
C LEU A 80 14.39 -8.95 17.61
N ASN A 81 15.19 -8.83 18.66
CA ASN A 81 15.41 -9.87 19.66
C ASN A 81 14.61 -9.67 20.95
N ARG A 82 14.10 -8.47 21.21
CA ARG A 82 13.32 -8.16 22.43
C ARG A 82 14.04 -8.55 23.73
N GLU A 83 15.33 -8.25 23.80
CA GLU A 83 16.20 -8.54 24.95
C GLU A 83 15.68 -7.96 26.28
N THR A 84 14.87 -6.91 26.22
CA THR A 84 14.22 -6.29 27.38
C THR A 84 12.72 -6.09 27.15
N PRO A 85 11.89 -6.05 28.21
CA PRO A 85 10.44 -5.86 28.09
C PRO A 85 10.04 -4.43 27.67
N CYS A 86 10.95 -3.46 27.79
CA CYS A 86 10.70 -2.03 27.53
C CYS A 86 11.63 -1.51 26.44
N CYS A 87 11.26 -0.42 25.76
CA CYS A 87 12.18 0.28 24.86
C CYS A 87 13.44 0.70 25.63
N PRO A 88 14.67 0.53 25.10
CA PRO A 88 15.90 0.92 25.79
C PRO A 88 16.02 2.43 25.99
N TYR A 89 15.25 3.24 25.26
CA TYR A 89 15.18 4.69 25.42
C TYR A 89 14.04 5.15 26.34
N ALA A 90 13.37 4.23 27.05
CA ALA A 90 12.35 4.57 28.03
C ALA A 90 12.98 4.81 29.40
N SER A 91 12.68 5.97 29.98
CA SER A 91 13.00 6.37 31.35
C SER A 91 11.72 6.51 32.16
N LYS A 92 11.72 6.02 33.40
CA LYS A 92 10.61 6.25 34.33
C LYS A 92 10.51 7.71 34.78
N GLU A 93 11.63 8.43 34.80
CA GLU A 93 11.72 9.81 35.30
C GLU A 93 11.37 10.83 34.21
N SER A 94 11.82 10.59 32.97
CA SER A 94 11.75 11.56 31.87
C SER A 94 11.02 11.04 30.63
N GLY A 95 10.46 9.83 30.67
CA GLY A 95 9.78 9.22 29.53
C GLY A 95 10.75 8.81 28.42
N CYS A 96 10.40 9.06 27.16
CA CYS A 96 11.26 8.70 26.04
C CYS A 96 12.41 9.71 25.88
N ILE A 97 13.65 9.31 26.16
CA ILE A 97 14.81 10.21 26.10
C ILE A 97 15.19 10.60 24.66
N VAL A 98 14.69 9.87 23.66
CA VAL A 98 14.84 10.17 22.23
C VAL A 98 13.56 10.74 21.62
N TYR A 99 12.66 11.31 22.41
CA TYR A 99 11.33 11.73 21.94
C TYR A 99 11.35 12.57 20.67
N LYS A 100 12.31 13.49 20.54
CA LYS A 100 12.48 14.35 19.35
C LYS A 100 12.87 13.58 18.09
N ALA A 101 13.66 12.51 18.21
CA ALA A 101 14.09 11.65 17.10
C ALA A 101 13.30 10.35 17.01
N ARG A 102 12.21 10.24 17.77
CA ARG A 102 11.41 9.02 17.84
C ARG A 102 10.76 8.74 16.48
N PRO A 103 10.89 7.51 15.92
CA PRO A 103 10.24 7.15 14.67
C PRO A 103 8.71 7.27 14.72
N MET A 104 8.08 7.54 13.58
CA MET A 104 6.64 7.77 13.45
C MET A 104 5.82 6.60 13.96
N GLY A 105 6.22 5.36 13.66
CA GLY A 105 5.53 4.17 14.17
C GLY A 105 5.49 4.11 15.71
N CYS A 106 6.46 4.73 16.37
CA CYS A 106 6.44 4.89 17.82
C CYS A 106 5.58 6.10 18.25
N ARG A 107 5.58 7.20 17.49
CA ARG A 107 4.73 8.40 17.74
C ARG A 107 3.24 8.10 17.66
N THR A 108 2.83 7.19 16.78
CA THR A 108 1.42 6.80 16.60
C THR A 108 0.88 5.88 17.68
N PHE A 109 1.77 5.32 18.53
CA PHE A 109 1.36 4.40 19.58
C PHE A 109 0.34 5.04 20.54
N GLY A 110 -0.75 4.33 20.78
CA GLY A 110 -1.81 4.77 21.70
C GLY A 110 -2.86 5.66 21.05
N ILE A 111 -2.51 6.37 19.97
CA ILE A 111 -3.44 7.20 19.19
C ILE A 111 -4.11 6.36 18.09
N PHE A 112 -3.31 5.60 17.33
CA PHE A 112 -3.78 4.84 16.16
C PHE A 112 -3.83 3.33 16.45
N THR A 113 -4.80 2.64 15.84
CA THR A 113 -4.93 1.17 15.93
C THR A 113 -5.47 0.57 14.63
N LEU A 114 -5.10 -0.69 14.34
CA LEU A 114 -5.51 -1.41 13.13
C LEU A 114 -6.80 -2.19 13.36
N ASP A 115 -7.88 -1.81 12.67
CA ASP A 115 -9.21 -2.48 12.55
C ASP A 115 -9.93 -2.89 13.85
N LYS A 116 -9.28 -2.79 15.01
CA LYS A 116 -9.79 -3.12 16.35
C LYS A 116 -9.16 -2.19 17.37
N LYS A 117 -9.94 -1.73 18.36
CA LYS A 117 -9.42 -0.92 19.47
C LYS A 117 -8.43 -1.72 20.30
N ARG A 118 -7.30 -1.11 20.63
CA ARG A 118 -6.26 -1.70 21.47
C ARG A 118 -6.52 -1.32 22.92
N THR A 119 -6.64 -2.31 23.80
CA THR A 119 -6.62 -2.07 25.25
C THR A 119 -5.24 -1.55 25.66
N LEU A 120 -5.19 -0.34 26.19
CA LEU A 120 -3.98 0.28 26.74
C LEU A 120 -3.91 0.00 28.25
N SER A 121 -2.70 -0.09 28.80
CA SER A 121 -2.48 -0.14 30.26
C SER A 121 -2.86 1.19 30.91
N GLU A 122 -3.28 1.16 32.17
CA GLU A 122 -3.57 2.35 33.00
C GLU A 122 -2.39 3.33 33.08
N ASP A 123 -1.16 2.83 32.95
CA ASP A 123 0.07 3.64 32.95
C ASP A 123 0.31 4.37 31.62
N CYS A 124 -0.53 4.15 30.60
CA CYS A 124 -0.41 4.83 29.31
C CYS A 124 -1.05 6.23 29.38
N ILE A 125 -0.34 7.25 28.88
CA ILE A 125 -0.89 8.61 28.75
C ILE A 125 -2.12 8.72 27.82
N PHE A 126 -2.40 7.65 27.07
CA PHE A 126 -3.58 7.51 26.22
C PHE A 126 -4.63 6.56 26.81
N TYR A 127 -4.43 6.05 28.04
CA TYR A 127 -5.43 5.23 28.71
C TYR A 127 -6.76 5.98 28.84
N GLY A 128 -7.86 5.30 28.53
CA GLY A 128 -9.20 5.88 28.51
C GLY A 128 -9.44 6.92 27.41
N LYS A 129 -8.45 7.26 26.58
CA LYS A 129 -8.61 8.17 25.44
C LYS A 129 -9.13 7.42 24.21
N GLU A 130 -9.86 8.14 23.37
CA GLU A 130 -10.35 7.59 22.11
C GLU A 130 -9.17 7.33 21.14
N GLN A 131 -9.22 6.18 20.48
CA GLN A 131 -8.25 5.77 19.47
C GLN A 131 -8.83 5.92 18.07
N ILE A 132 -8.01 6.40 17.16
CA ILE A 132 -8.33 6.47 15.73
C ILE A 132 -8.07 5.08 15.13
N VAL A 133 -9.13 4.47 14.61
CA VAL A 133 -9.01 3.20 13.88
C VAL A 133 -8.60 3.52 12.45
N ILE A 134 -7.47 2.96 12.02
CA ILE A 134 -6.96 3.07 10.66
C ILE A 134 -6.90 1.70 10.04
N THR A 135 -7.38 1.60 8.81
CA THR A 135 -7.16 0.41 7.98
C THR A 135 -5.84 0.60 7.21
N GLN A 136 -5.25 -0.49 6.70
CA GLN A 136 -4.05 -0.37 5.86
C GLN A 136 -4.32 0.42 4.56
N THR A 137 -5.55 0.36 4.06
CA THR A 137 -5.99 1.06 2.85
C THR A 137 -6.21 2.55 3.12
N ASP A 138 -6.69 2.91 4.30
CA ASP A 138 -7.00 4.31 4.67
C ASP A 138 -5.80 5.12 5.12
N LYS A 139 -4.62 4.51 5.32
CA LYS A 139 -3.43 5.22 5.82
C LYS A 139 -3.07 6.45 4.97
N HIS A 140 -3.32 6.41 3.66
CA HIS A 140 -3.02 7.51 2.74
C HIS A 140 -4.02 8.69 2.87
N ARG A 141 -5.16 8.49 3.53
CA ARG A 141 -6.10 9.59 3.87
C ARG A 141 -5.51 10.54 4.90
N PHE A 142 -4.57 10.07 5.70
CA PHE A 142 -3.87 10.90 6.68
C PHE A 142 -2.64 11.50 6.03
N LYS A 143 -2.69 12.82 5.84
CA LYS A 143 -1.63 13.60 5.17
C LYS A 143 -0.24 13.31 5.73
N VAL A 144 -0.10 13.19 7.06
CA VAL A 144 1.17 12.90 7.70
C VAL A 144 1.80 11.58 7.24
N PHE A 145 1.01 10.52 7.03
CA PHE A 145 1.53 9.23 6.57
C PHE A 145 1.84 9.25 5.08
N ALA A 146 1.02 9.95 4.29
CA ALA A 146 1.27 10.15 2.87
C ALA A 146 2.59 10.93 2.62
N ASP A 147 2.76 12.07 3.30
CA ASP A 147 3.96 12.91 3.17
C ASP A 147 5.22 12.17 3.67
N LEU A 148 5.12 11.46 4.80
CA LEU A 148 6.24 10.67 5.33
C LEU A 148 6.64 9.52 4.40
N THR A 149 5.67 8.85 3.79
CA THR A 149 5.95 7.73 2.87
C THR A 149 6.71 8.22 1.64
N VAL A 150 6.27 9.32 1.04
CA VAL A 150 6.97 9.94 -0.09
C VAL A 150 8.38 10.38 0.30
N LEU A 151 8.54 11.07 1.43
CA LEU A 151 9.84 11.55 1.88
C LEU A 151 10.84 10.39 2.11
N LYS A 152 10.36 9.26 2.63
CA LYS A 152 11.18 8.04 2.79
C LYS A 152 11.61 7.46 1.45
N ILE A 153 10.71 7.38 0.48
CA ILE A 153 11.04 6.86 -0.85
C ILE A 153 12.06 7.78 -1.54
N GLU A 154 11.84 9.09 -1.49
CA GLU A 154 12.77 10.10 -2.03
C GLU A 154 14.16 10.01 -1.37
N TYR A 155 14.22 9.77 -0.06
CA TYR A 155 15.47 9.53 0.64
C TYR A 155 16.18 8.28 0.12
N CYS A 156 15.44 7.20 -0.09
CA CYS A 156 15.97 5.96 -0.67
C CYS A 156 16.47 6.15 -2.11
N ILE A 157 15.82 6.97 -2.94
CA ILE A 157 16.31 7.34 -4.28
C ILE A 157 17.69 7.99 -4.20
N VAL A 158 17.91 8.88 -3.22
CA VAL A 158 19.21 9.54 -3.01
C VAL A 158 20.26 8.59 -2.44
N LYS A 159 19.84 7.61 -1.63
CA LYS A 159 20.72 6.63 -0.99
C LYS A 159 20.99 5.37 -1.81
N ALA A 160 20.28 5.18 -2.92
CA ALA A 160 20.43 4.02 -3.78
C ALA A 160 21.90 3.81 -4.17
N LYS A 161 22.35 2.56 -4.10
CA LYS A 161 23.76 2.17 -4.30
C LYS A 161 24.16 2.19 -5.77
N ASP A 162 23.19 1.96 -6.64
CA ASP A 162 23.36 1.91 -8.08
C ASP A 162 22.08 2.40 -8.79
N GLU A 163 22.13 2.49 -10.12
CA GLU A 163 20.98 2.93 -10.92
C GLU A 163 19.82 1.93 -10.90
N GLU A 164 20.08 0.64 -10.71
CA GLU A 164 19.04 -0.38 -10.73
C GLU A 164 18.17 -0.30 -9.46
N GLU A 165 18.81 -0.22 -8.29
CA GLU A 165 18.11 0.03 -7.02
C GLU A 165 17.36 1.37 -7.04
N LYS A 166 17.93 2.39 -7.71
CA LYS A 166 17.27 3.69 -7.86
C LYS A 166 16.01 3.60 -8.71
N LEU A 167 16.03 2.83 -9.79
CA LEU A 167 14.85 2.60 -10.64
C LEU A 167 13.74 1.91 -9.87
N GLU A 168 14.06 0.93 -9.01
CA GLU A 168 13.08 0.32 -8.12
C GLU A 168 12.40 1.35 -7.22
N TYR A 169 13.15 2.26 -6.60
CA TYR A 169 12.54 3.31 -5.77
C TYR A 169 11.72 4.32 -6.59
N PHE A 170 12.06 4.57 -7.85
CA PHE A 170 11.20 5.36 -8.74
C PHE A 170 9.89 4.65 -9.06
N ILE A 171 9.90 3.33 -9.30
CA ILE A 171 8.69 2.55 -9.50
C ILE A 171 7.80 2.63 -8.26
N ILE A 172 8.38 2.40 -7.07
CA ILE A 172 7.69 2.51 -5.78
C ILE A 172 7.12 3.92 -5.57
N LEU A 173 7.84 4.97 -5.99
CA LEU A 173 7.35 6.34 -5.91
C LEU A 173 6.13 6.57 -6.83
N GLY A 174 6.15 6.03 -8.04
CA GLY A 174 5.02 6.09 -8.97
C GLY A 174 3.78 5.37 -8.43
N GLU A 175 3.96 4.22 -7.80
CA GLU A 175 2.88 3.48 -7.12
C GLU A 175 2.30 4.29 -5.96
N GLU A 176 3.16 4.88 -5.12
CA GLU A 176 2.71 5.72 -4.01
C GLU A 176 1.97 6.96 -4.49
N TYR A 177 2.46 7.64 -5.54
CA TYR A 177 1.74 8.75 -6.16
C TYR A 177 0.38 8.30 -6.71
N THR A 178 0.27 7.12 -7.29
CA THR A 178 -1.01 6.55 -7.74
C THR A 178 -1.97 6.36 -6.56
N ARG A 179 -1.50 5.75 -5.46
CA ARG A 179 -2.31 5.56 -4.24
C ARG A 179 -2.75 6.87 -3.59
N GLN A 180 -1.93 7.92 -3.69
CA GLN A 180 -2.25 9.26 -3.18
C GLN A 180 -3.14 10.10 -4.12
N GLY A 181 -3.52 9.58 -5.30
CA GLY A 181 -4.29 10.33 -6.29
C GLY A 181 -3.47 11.34 -7.10
N LYS A 182 -2.13 11.33 -6.98
CA LYS A 182 -1.20 12.17 -7.75
C LYS A 182 -0.90 11.54 -9.11
N TYR A 183 -1.95 11.29 -9.89
CA TYR A 183 -1.86 10.47 -11.10
C TYR A 183 -0.93 11.06 -12.18
N VAL A 184 -0.89 12.39 -12.32
CA VAL A 184 -0.01 13.06 -13.30
C VAL A 184 1.47 12.85 -12.96
N ASP A 185 1.82 12.93 -11.67
CA ASP A 185 3.18 12.71 -11.19
C ASP A 185 3.57 11.24 -11.36
N ALA A 186 2.67 10.31 -10.99
CA ALA A 186 2.86 8.86 -11.19
C ALA A 186 3.14 8.52 -12.67
N ILE A 187 2.30 9.01 -13.59
CA ILE A 187 2.48 8.80 -15.03
C ILE A 187 3.81 9.38 -15.50
N SER A 188 4.21 10.56 -15.03
CA SER A 188 5.51 11.14 -15.39
C SER A 188 6.65 10.24 -14.96
N ILE A 189 6.62 9.70 -13.74
CA ILE A 189 7.67 8.82 -13.23
C ILE A 189 7.72 7.53 -14.05
N PHE A 190 6.60 6.82 -14.19
CA PHE A 190 6.54 5.57 -14.94
C PHE A 190 6.99 5.73 -16.40
N LYS A 191 6.62 6.82 -17.07
CA LYS A 191 7.07 7.10 -18.45
C LYS A 191 8.57 7.29 -18.53
N GLU A 192 9.21 7.92 -17.55
CA GLU A 192 10.68 8.05 -17.58
C GLU A 192 11.37 6.72 -17.24
N VAL A 193 10.82 5.91 -16.31
CA VAL A 193 11.38 4.58 -16.02
C VAL A 193 11.29 3.68 -17.26
N LEU A 194 10.17 3.72 -18.01
CA LEU A 194 10.01 2.97 -19.27
C LEU A 194 11.00 3.38 -20.38
N LYS A 195 11.63 4.57 -20.31
CA LYS A 195 12.71 4.90 -21.26
C LYS A 195 13.97 4.08 -21.02
N ILE A 196 14.11 3.53 -19.81
CA ILE A 196 15.27 2.76 -19.37
C ILE A 196 14.90 1.27 -19.36
N ARG A 197 13.73 0.91 -18.84
CA ARG A 197 13.16 -0.45 -18.84
C ARG A 197 11.94 -0.53 -19.74
N SER A 198 12.17 -0.56 -21.05
CA SER A 198 11.11 -0.45 -22.06
C SER A 198 10.15 -1.64 -22.13
N ASP A 199 10.52 -2.77 -21.52
CA ASP A 199 9.84 -4.05 -21.61
C ASP A 199 9.41 -4.59 -20.24
N ASP A 200 9.30 -3.72 -19.22
CA ASP A 200 8.87 -4.11 -17.88
C ASP A 200 7.33 -4.17 -17.78
N PRO A 201 6.71 -5.38 -17.73
CA PRO A 201 5.26 -5.51 -17.63
C PRO A 201 4.69 -4.87 -16.37
N TRP A 202 5.43 -4.83 -15.26
CA TRP A 202 4.95 -4.26 -14.00
C TRP A 202 4.62 -2.77 -14.14
N ILE A 203 5.47 -2.04 -14.86
CA ILE A 203 5.29 -0.59 -15.06
C ILE A 203 4.10 -0.32 -15.99
N TYR A 204 3.91 -1.14 -17.03
CA TYR A 204 2.75 -1.04 -17.92
C TYR A 204 1.43 -1.33 -17.18
N LEU A 205 1.41 -2.34 -16.31
CA LEU A 205 0.24 -2.63 -15.49
C LEU A 205 -0.07 -1.46 -14.55
N ASN A 206 0.92 -0.94 -13.82
CA ASN A 206 0.74 0.21 -12.93
C ASN A 206 0.29 1.48 -13.68
N LEU A 207 0.82 1.74 -14.88
CA LEU A 207 0.31 2.81 -15.75
C LEU A 207 -1.15 2.59 -16.13
N GLY A 208 -1.52 1.35 -16.46
CA GLY A 208 -2.90 0.95 -16.69
C GLY A 208 -3.81 1.28 -15.52
N CYS A 209 -3.44 0.83 -14.30
CA CYS A 209 -4.17 1.15 -13.07
C CYS A 209 -4.27 2.66 -12.85
N THR A 210 -3.18 3.39 -13.09
CA THR A 210 -3.14 4.85 -12.91
C THR A 210 -4.13 5.54 -13.85
N TYR A 211 -4.21 5.12 -15.12
CA TYR A 211 -5.19 5.65 -16.06
C TYR A 211 -6.63 5.23 -15.72
N LEU A 212 -6.86 4.04 -15.15
CA LEU A 212 -8.17 3.64 -14.62
C LEU A 212 -8.63 4.60 -13.53
N PHE A 213 -7.77 4.92 -12.57
CA PHE A 213 -8.11 5.87 -11.50
C PHE A 213 -8.33 7.30 -12.02
N MET A 214 -7.79 7.64 -13.19
CA MET A 214 -8.09 8.89 -13.91
C MET A 214 -9.36 8.82 -14.77
N ASN A 215 -10.05 7.68 -14.79
CA ASN A 215 -11.17 7.39 -15.70
C ASN A 215 -10.80 7.55 -17.19
N ASN A 216 -9.53 7.33 -17.54
CA ASN A 216 -9.06 7.32 -18.92
C ASN A 216 -8.98 5.87 -19.42
N LEU A 217 -10.14 5.30 -19.73
CA LEU A 217 -10.29 3.88 -20.02
C LEU A 217 -9.54 3.44 -21.29
N ASP A 218 -9.44 4.32 -22.30
CA ASP A 218 -8.76 4.00 -23.55
C ASP A 218 -7.25 3.82 -23.32
N MET A 219 -6.62 4.76 -22.60
CA MET A 219 -5.21 4.64 -22.24
C MET A 219 -4.98 3.49 -21.25
N ALA A 220 -5.91 3.28 -20.31
CA ALA A 220 -5.82 2.17 -19.36
C ALA A 220 -5.76 0.83 -20.09
N LYS A 221 -6.71 0.60 -21.01
CA LYS A 221 -6.76 -0.60 -21.85
C LYS A 221 -5.47 -0.79 -22.63
N GLU A 222 -4.99 0.25 -23.33
CA GLU A 222 -3.76 0.19 -24.11
C GLU A 222 -2.55 -0.24 -23.25
N LYS A 223 -2.42 0.30 -22.03
CA LYS A 223 -1.29 -0.04 -21.15
C LYS A 223 -1.43 -1.41 -20.49
N LEU A 224 -2.64 -1.82 -20.12
CA LEU A 224 -2.90 -3.17 -19.60
C LEU A 224 -2.63 -4.23 -20.67
N GLU A 225 -3.08 -4.02 -21.91
CA GLU A 225 -2.79 -4.89 -23.05
C GLU A 225 -1.29 -4.98 -23.30
N LYS A 226 -0.56 -3.85 -23.21
CA LYS A 226 0.89 -3.88 -23.36
C LYS A 226 1.61 -4.64 -22.25
N GLY A 227 1.18 -4.46 -21.00
CA GLY A 227 1.72 -5.21 -19.86
C GLY A 227 1.46 -6.71 -20.01
N LEU A 228 0.30 -7.08 -20.53
CA LEU A 228 -0.07 -8.46 -20.82
C LEU A 228 0.80 -9.08 -21.92
N GLU A 229 1.02 -8.39 -23.04
CA GLU A 229 1.92 -8.82 -24.12
C GLU A 229 3.33 -9.15 -23.61
N LEU A 230 3.78 -8.43 -22.58
CA LEU A 230 5.10 -8.59 -21.95
C LEU A 230 5.13 -9.67 -20.84
N GLY A 231 4.05 -10.46 -20.71
CA GLY A 231 3.93 -11.55 -19.74
C GLY A 231 3.46 -11.10 -18.35
N GLY A 232 2.89 -9.90 -18.23
CA GLY A 232 2.39 -9.37 -16.96
C GLY A 232 1.26 -10.20 -16.34
N GLY A 233 0.44 -10.86 -17.16
CA GLY A 233 -0.60 -11.77 -16.67
C GLY A 233 -0.04 -12.96 -15.89
N GLU A 234 1.05 -13.57 -16.35
CA GLU A 234 1.68 -14.70 -15.66
C GLU A 234 2.53 -14.25 -14.46
N LYS A 235 3.27 -13.14 -14.62
CA LYS A 235 4.17 -12.62 -13.58
C LYS A 235 3.43 -11.94 -12.43
N PHE A 236 2.34 -11.24 -12.76
CA PHE A 236 1.61 -10.38 -11.83
C PHE A 236 0.08 -10.56 -12.00
N PRO A 237 -0.42 -11.80 -11.84
CA PRO A 237 -1.82 -12.13 -12.12
C PRO A 237 -2.80 -11.31 -11.26
N GLU A 238 -2.48 -11.07 -9.98
CA GLU A 238 -3.34 -10.31 -9.07
C GLU A 238 -3.55 -8.87 -9.57
N LEU A 239 -2.47 -8.12 -9.85
CA LEU A 239 -2.56 -6.74 -10.32
C LEU A 239 -3.27 -6.65 -11.67
N TYR A 240 -2.97 -7.56 -12.60
CA TYR A 240 -3.61 -7.57 -13.91
C TYR A 240 -5.12 -7.84 -13.79
N LEU A 241 -5.51 -8.86 -13.03
CA LEU A 241 -6.91 -9.27 -12.91
C LEU A 241 -7.76 -8.25 -12.13
N ASP A 242 -7.20 -7.63 -11.08
CA ASP A 242 -7.89 -6.57 -10.37
C ASP A 242 -8.08 -5.34 -11.27
N SER A 243 -7.08 -5.01 -12.12
CA SER A 243 -7.22 -3.94 -13.11
C SER A 243 -8.29 -4.24 -14.15
N LEU A 244 -8.38 -5.48 -14.63
CA LEU A 244 -9.42 -5.90 -15.55
C LEU A 244 -10.81 -5.85 -14.92
N LEU A 245 -10.95 -6.25 -13.66
CA LEU A 245 -12.21 -6.16 -12.94
C LEU A 245 -12.69 -4.72 -12.86
N THR A 246 -11.81 -3.79 -12.45
CA THR A 246 -12.13 -2.36 -12.42
C THR A 246 -12.48 -1.83 -13.82
N LEU A 247 -11.73 -2.19 -14.86
CA LEU A 247 -12.05 -1.78 -16.23
C LEU A 247 -13.42 -2.33 -16.70
N ALA A 248 -13.72 -3.58 -16.36
CA ALA A 248 -15.00 -4.21 -16.68
C ALA A 248 -16.17 -3.52 -15.97
N GLU A 249 -16.03 -3.20 -14.69
CA GLU A 249 -17.03 -2.46 -13.91
C GLU A 249 -17.34 -1.11 -14.57
N GLU A 250 -16.32 -0.36 -14.99
CA GLU A 250 -16.50 0.93 -15.65
C GLU A 250 -17.18 0.79 -17.02
N TYR A 251 -16.83 -0.24 -17.80
CA TYR A 251 -17.51 -0.53 -19.06
C TYR A 251 -18.96 -0.96 -18.87
N ILE A 252 -19.27 -1.75 -17.84
CA ILE A 252 -20.66 -2.11 -17.50
C ILE A 252 -21.45 -0.85 -17.14
N GLY A 253 -20.87 0.05 -16.33
CA GLY A 253 -21.48 1.34 -16.00
C GLY A 253 -21.77 2.21 -17.23
N GLN A 254 -20.96 2.09 -18.28
CA GLN A 254 -21.15 2.77 -19.57
C GLN A 254 -21.97 1.95 -20.59
N ASN A 255 -22.53 0.81 -20.19
CA ASN A 255 -23.26 -0.13 -21.07
C ASN A 255 -22.43 -0.66 -22.27
N ARG A 256 -21.10 -0.73 -22.12
CA ARG A 256 -20.13 -1.22 -23.12
C ARG A 256 -19.86 -2.73 -22.96
N ILE A 257 -20.94 -3.53 -22.97
CA ILE A 257 -20.90 -4.96 -22.62
C ILE A 257 -20.00 -5.80 -23.56
N SER A 258 -19.88 -5.42 -24.84
CA SER A 258 -19.03 -6.15 -25.81
C SER A 258 -17.54 -6.11 -25.46
N GLU A 259 -17.07 -5.00 -24.88
CA GLU A 259 -15.67 -4.88 -24.46
C GLU A 259 -15.38 -5.69 -23.20
N VAL A 260 -16.35 -5.80 -22.30
CA VAL A 260 -16.26 -6.65 -21.10
C VAL A 260 -16.07 -8.12 -21.49
N ILE A 261 -16.85 -8.61 -22.47
CA ILE A 261 -16.72 -9.98 -22.98
C ILE A 261 -15.33 -10.20 -23.57
N THR A 262 -14.83 -9.22 -24.35
CA THR A 262 -13.50 -9.30 -24.96
C THR A 262 -12.39 -9.39 -23.91
N ILE A 263 -12.51 -8.62 -22.82
CA ILE A 263 -11.58 -8.66 -21.68
C ILE A 263 -11.56 -10.05 -21.06
N VAL A 264 -12.73 -10.59 -20.72
CA VAL A 264 -12.87 -11.92 -20.10
C VAL A 264 -12.26 -12.99 -21.01
N ASP A 265 -12.64 -13.02 -22.29
CA ASP A 265 -12.12 -13.99 -23.26
C ASP A 265 -10.60 -13.91 -23.44
N SER A 266 -10.03 -12.70 -23.38
CA SER A 266 -8.58 -12.51 -23.49
C SER A 266 -7.84 -13.03 -22.25
N SER A 267 -8.39 -12.78 -21.05
CA SER A 267 -7.78 -13.28 -19.81
C SER A 267 -7.80 -14.80 -19.71
N GLU A 268 -8.90 -15.45 -20.09
CA GLU A 268 -9.05 -16.91 -20.02
C GLU A 268 -8.12 -17.65 -20.99
N LYS A 269 -7.74 -17.01 -22.11
CA LYS A 269 -6.81 -17.60 -23.08
C LYS A 269 -5.37 -17.66 -22.58
N ILE A 270 -4.96 -16.69 -21.78
CA ILE A 270 -3.55 -16.49 -21.41
C ILE A 270 -3.20 -17.31 -20.18
N ILE A 271 -4.16 -17.43 -19.26
CA ILE A 271 -3.98 -18.14 -18.00
C ILE A 271 -5.17 -19.09 -17.88
N SER A 272 -5.07 -20.20 -18.61
CA SER A 272 -6.12 -21.22 -18.69
C SER A 272 -6.31 -21.91 -17.34
N ASP A 273 -7.57 -22.08 -16.92
CA ASP A 273 -7.97 -22.86 -15.75
C ASP A 273 -7.27 -22.48 -14.43
N ASP A 274 -6.96 -21.19 -14.27
CA ASP A 274 -6.52 -20.65 -12.99
C ASP A 274 -7.71 -20.28 -12.10
N LEU A 275 -7.59 -20.59 -10.82
CA LEU A 275 -8.63 -20.34 -9.81
C LEU A 275 -9.03 -18.87 -9.74
N GLN A 276 -8.05 -17.95 -9.82
CA GLN A 276 -8.28 -16.50 -9.76
C GLN A 276 -9.08 -16.02 -10.96
N ILE A 277 -8.83 -16.57 -12.14
CA ILE A 277 -9.51 -16.16 -13.37
C ILE A 277 -10.91 -16.70 -13.43
N LEU A 278 -11.11 -17.98 -13.08
CA LEU A 278 -12.45 -18.54 -13.00
C LEU A 278 -13.31 -17.77 -12.00
N PHE A 279 -12.73 -17.38 -10.87
CA PHE A 279 -13.40 -16.53 -9.89
C PHE A 279 -13.74 -15.15 -10.46
N ARG A 280 -12.75 -14.42 -10.99
CA ARG A 280 -12.92 -13.06 -11.53
C ARG A 280 -13.86 -13.01 -12.74
N SER A 281 -13.73 -13.92 -13.70
CA SER A 281 -14.67 -14.07 -14.83
C SER A 281 -16.09 -14.31 -14.33
N GLY A 282 -16.26 -15.18 -13.32
CA GLY A 282 -17.55 -15.44 -12.69
C GLY A 282 -18.16 -14.18 -12.07
N SER A 283 -17.36 -13.40 -11.32
CA SER A 283 -17.77 -12.11 -10.78
C SER A 283 -18.16 -11.11 -11.87
N ILE A 284 -17.39 -10.99 -12.96
CA ILE A 284 -17.70 -10.09 -14.08
C ILE A 284 -19.00 -10.50 -14.77
N TYR A 285 -19.20 -11.79 -15.05
CA TYR A 285 -20.46 -12.28 -15.63
C TYR A 285 -21.65 -12.05 -14.69
N SER A 286 -21.44 -12.14 -13.37
CA SER A 286 -22.44 -11.78 -12.36
C SER A 286 -22.84 -10.31 -12.47
N LEU A 287 -21.86 -9.40 -12.58
CA LEU A 287 -22.09 -7.96 -12.77
C LEU A 287 -22.83 -7.64 -14.08
N MET A 288 -22.62 -8.44 -15.12
CA MET A 288 -23.35 -8.33 -16.39
C MET A 288 -24.79 -8.90 -16.33
N ASN A 289 -25.22 -9.44 -15.19
CA ASN A 289 -26.44 -10.25 -15.03
C ASN A 289 -26.48 -11.51 -15.90
N ASN A 290 -25.34 -11.97 -16.43
CA ASN A 290 -25.23 -13.22 -17.17
C ASN A 290 -25.01 -14.38 -16.17
N PHE A 291 -26.05 -14.65 -15.39
CA PHE A 291 -25.99 -15.62 -14.28
C PHE A 291 -25.67 -17.05 -14.74
N SER A 292 -25.98 -17.40 -15.99
CA SER A 292 -25.67 -18.71 -16.56
C SER A 292 -24.15 -18.91 -16.70
N MET A 293 -23.46 -17.96 -17.31
CA MET A 293 -21.99 -18.01 -17.45
C MET A 293 -21.31 -17.82 -16.10
N ALA A 294 -21.82 -16.92 -15.25
CA ALA A 294 -21.29 -16.72 -13.90
C ALA A 294 -21.31 -18.03 -13.10
N LYS A 295 -22.43 -18.77 -13.14
CA LYS A 295 -22.57 -20.08 -12.52
C LYS A 295 -21.50 -21.05 -13.03
N GLU A 296 -21.37 -21.20 -14.35
CA GLU A 296 -20.42 -22.13 -14.96
C GLU A 296 -18.99 -21.88 -14.46
N LYS A 297 -18.55 -20.61 -14.46
CA LYS A 297 -17.20 -20.23 -14.05
C LYS A 297 -16.97 -20.43 -12.55
N LEU A 298 -17.91 -20.01 -11.71
CA LEU A 298 -17.79 -20.14 -10.25
C LEU A 298 -17.90 -21.60 -9.77
N GLU A 299 -18.74 -22.43 -10.41
CA GLU A 299 -18.80 -23.87 -10.12
C GLU A 299 -17.49 -24.58 -10.53
N LYS A 300 -16.90 -24.20 -11.66
CA LYS A 300 -15.59 -24.72 -12.06
C LYS A 300 -14.51 -24.31 -11.06
N CYS A 301 -14.49 -23.03 -10.64
CA CYS A 301 -13.60 -22.54 -9.58
C CYS A 301 -13.75 -23.34 -8.28
N LEU A 302 -14.99 -23.57 -7.84
CA LEU A 302 -15.29 -24.38 -6.65
C LEU A 302 -14.78 -25.81 -6.79
N SER A 303 -15.01 -26.45 -7.95
CA SER A 303 -14.57 -27.83 -8.20
C SER A 303 -13.05 -28.02 -8.12
N MET A 304 -12.30 -26.94 -8.36
CA MET A 304 -10.84 -26.89 -8.30
C MET A 304 -10.30 -26.48 -6.91
N GLY A 305 -11.18 -26.32 -5.91
CA GLY A 305 -10.81 -25.95 -4.54
C GLY A 305 -10.69 -24.44 -4.32
N GLY A 306 -11.35 -23.62 -5.16
CA GLY A 306 -11.36 -22.16 -5.05
C GLY A 306 -11.96 -21.63 -3.75
N ASP A 307 -12.78 -22.41 -3.04
CA ASP A 307 -13.37 -22.08 -1.74
C ASP A 307 -12.32 -21.81 -0.65
N LYS A 308 -11.14 -22.44 -0.78
CA LYS A 308 -10.02 -22.24 0.16
C LYS A 308 -9.31 -20.90 -0.06
N ILE A 309 -9.40 -20.35 -1.27
CA ILE A 309 -8.73 -19.11 -1.68
C ILE A 309 -9.71 -17.93 -1.62
N PHE A 310 -10.96 -18.16 -2.02
CA PHE A 310 -12.02 -17.16 -2.10
C PHE A 310 -13.15 -17.52 -1.12
N PRO A 311 -13.09 -17.07 0.14
CA PRO A 311 -14.14 -17.34 1.12
C PRO A 311 -15.54 -16.85 0.69
N SER A 312 -15.61 -15.82 -0.17
CA SER A 312 -16.88 -15.28 -0.69
C SER A 312 -17.52 -16.18 -1.75
N LEU A 313 -16.83 -17.19 -2.27
CA LEU A 313 -17.29 -18.01 -3.41
C LEU A 313 -18.66 -18.66 -3.17
N TYR A 314 -18.95 -19.10 -1.94
CA TYR A 314 -20.25 -19.65 -1.59
C TYR A 314 -21.36 -18.59 -1.61
N GLU A 315 -21.08 -17.39 -1.08
CA GLU A 315 -22.03 -16.28 -1.08
C GLU A 315 -22.33 -15.81 -2.51
N ASP A 316 -21.29 -15.75 -3.36
CA ASP A 316 -21.41 -15.43 -4.77
C ASP A 316 -22.29 -16.47 -5.49
N LEU A 317 -22.02 -17.77 -5.33
CA LEU A 317 -22.82 -18.84 -5.92
C LEU A 317 -24.28 -18.84 -5.43
N ASP A 318 -24.52 -18.60 -4.14
CA ASP A 318 -25.87 -18.49 -3.58
C ASP A 318 -26.65 -17.34 -4.23
N PHE A 319 -26.01 -16.19 -4.41
CA PHE A 319 -26.58 -15.06 -5.15
C PHE A 319 -26.91 -15.43 -6.61
N ILE A 320 -26.01 -16.13 -7.30
CA ILE A 320 -26.23 -16.59 -8.68
C ILE A 320 -27.44 -17.55 -8.76
N TYR A 321 -27.51 -18.57 -7.89
CA TYR A 321 -28.61 -19.53 -7.89
C TYR A 321 -29.95 -18.90 -7.55
N PHE A 322 -29.98 -17.93 -6.62
CA PHE A 322 -31.18 -17.18 -6.28
C PHE A 322 -31.73 -16.45 -7.52
N ASN A 323 -30.86 -15.75 -8.26
CA ASN A 323 -31.28 -15.01 -9.45
C ASN A 323 -31.72 -15.94 -10.58
N LEU A 324 -31.00 -17.04 -10.86
CA LEU A 324 -31.41 -18.02 -11.87
C LEU A 324 -32.82 -18.58 -11.62
N LYS A 325 -33.15 -18.89 -10.36
CA LYS A 325 -34.49 -19.37 -9.96
C LYS A 325 -35.60 -18.31 -10.12
N LYS A 326 -35.25 -17.03 -10.01
CA LYS A 326 -36.19 -15.91 -10.19
C LYS A 326 -36.53 -15.73 -11.66
N PHE A 327 -35.55 -15.79 -12.55
CA PHE A 327 -35.73 -15.61 -13.99
C PHE A 327 -36.27 -16.86 -14.71
N SER A 328 -36.20 -18.05 -14.10
CA SER A 328 -36.81 -19.28 -14.64
C SER A 328 -38.32 -19.40 -14.37
N LYS A 329 -38.92 -18.43 -13.66
CA LYS A 329 -40.36 -18.42 -13.27
C LYS A 329 -41.20 -17.38 -14.04
N ILE A 330 -40.59 -16.71 -15.02
CA ILE A 330 -41.23 -15.81 -15.99
C ILE A 330 -41.20 -16.53 -17.34
#